data_AF-A0A3N5MV04-F1
#
_entry.id   AF-A0A3N5MV04-F1
#
_cell.length_a   1.000
_cell.length_b   1.000
_cell.length_c   1.000
_cell.angle_alpha   90.00
_cell.angle_beta   90.00
_cell.angle_gamma   90.00
#
_symmetry.space_group_name_H-M   'P 1'
#
loop_
_entity.id
_entity.type
_entity.pdbx_description
1 polymer ?
#
loop_
_entity_poly.entity_id
_entity_poly.type
_entity_poly.pdbx_seq_one_letter_code
_entity_poly.pdbx_strand_id
1 'polypeptide(L)'
;MKKDSFWSPYVAGAGLGLTLLATFVIVGWGLGASSAFSLLTGLGMGKLSPAYAHKLTYFSQYLNVEAPLLNWVLFEIMGLFLGASLASFLSGNYEMKFDKPEHMSNRARLFTAFGGGILIGFASRLARGCTSGVALSGGAQL
;
A
#
# COMPACT_ATOMS: atom_id res chain seq x y z
N MET A 1 15.95 -22.60 3.08
CA MET A 1 16.40 -21.19 3.02
C MET A 1 17.86 -21.15 3.43
N LYS A 2 18.79 -20.77 2.53
CA LYS A 2 20.11 -20.32 2.97
C LYS A 2 19.89 -19.09 3.85
N LYS A 3 20.69 -18.97 4.92
CA LYS A 3 20.63 -17.86 5.87
C LYS A 3 21.19 -16.62 5.17
N ASP A 4 20.40 -16.07 4.26
CA ASP A 4 20.77 -14.90 3.49
C ASP A 4 20.73 -13.67 4.41
N SER A 5 21.61 -12.73 4.13
CA SER A 5 21.96 -11.56 4.93
C SER A 5 20.78 -10.58 5.11
N PHE A 6 19.79 -10.94 5.91
CA PHE A 6 18.76 -10.01 6.35
C PHE A 6 19.36 -8.94 7.25
N TRP A 7 18.91 -7.70 7.08
CA TRP A 7 19.26 -6.63 8.00
C TRP A 7 18.81 -6.99 9.41
N SER A 8 19.61 -6.60 10.41
CA SER A 8 19.20 -6.69 11.80
C SER A 8 17.83 -6.00 11.98
N PRO A 9 16.88 -6.61 12.70
CA PRO A 9 15.55 -6.03 12.88
C PRO A 9 15.61 -4.64 13.53
N TYR A 10 16.63 -4.37 14.34
CA TYR A 10 16.86 -3.05 14.91
C TYR A 10 17.25 -1.99 13.87
N VAL A 11 18.08 -2.36 12.90
CA VAL A 11 18.51 -1.44 11.83
C VAL A 11 17.35 -1.17 10.87
N ALA A 12 16.62 -2.23 10.47
CA ALA A 12 15.42 -2.09 9.66
C ALA A 12 14.33 -1.28 10.37
N GLY A 13 14.13 -1.53 11.67
CA GLY A 13 13.18 -0.79 12.50
C GLY A 13 13.55 0.69 12.65
N ALA A 14 14.83 1.01 12.89
CA ALA A 14 15.30 2.39 12.94
C ALA A 14 15.12 3.10 11.59
N GLY A 15 15.46 2.44 10.48
CA GLY A 15 15.23 2.98 9.12
C GLY A 15 13.75 3.25 8.84
N LEU A 16 12.88 2.33 9.22
CA LEU A 16 11.42 2.50 9.07
C LEU A 16 10.89 3.62 9.97
N GLY A 17 11.34 3.72 11.22
CA GLY A 17 10.97 4.80 12.14
C GLY A 17 11.41 6.17 11.66
N LEU A 18 12.65 6.30 11.15
CA LEU A 18 13.13 7.55 10.54
C LEU A 18 12.34 7.92 9.29
N THR A 19 11.96 6.93 8.47
CA THR A 19 11.12 7.16 7.29
C THR A 19 9.73 7.67 7.70
N LEU A 20 9.13 7.05 8.72
CA LEU A 20 7.84 7.47 9.25
C LEU A 20 7.90 8.91 9.80
N LEU A 21 8.93 9.23 10.58
CA LEU A 21 9.17 10.57 11.11
C LEU A 21 9.33 11.57 9.96
N ALA A 22 10.13 11.24 8.95
CA ALA A 22 10.34 12.09 7.79
C ALA A 22 9.02 12.36 7.03
N THR A 23 8.16 11.34 6.86
CA THR A 23 6.85 11.55 6.23
C THR A 23 5.96 12.49 7.04
N PHE A 24 5.92 12.36 8.37
CA PHE A 24 5.16 13.30 9.20
C PHE A 24 5.71 14.72 9.15
N VAL A 25 7.04 14.90 9.14
CA VAL A 25 7.67 16.23 9.13
C VAL A 25 7.55 16.92 7.77
N ILE A 26 7.79 16.20 6.67
CA ILE A 26 7.85 16.79 5.33
C ILE A 26 6.46 16.94 4.73
N VAL A 27 5.61 15.93 4.90
CA VAL A 27 4.31 15.84 4.22
C VAL A 27 3.18 16.25 5.14
N GLY A 28 3.33 16.03 6.46
CA GLY A 28 2.25 16.22 7.45
C GLY A 28 1.33 15.00 7.59
N TRP A 29 1.61 13.90 6.88
CA TRP A 29 0.80 12.68 6.87
C TRP A 29 1.70 11.46 7.06
N GLY A 30 1.16 10.42 7.70
CA GLY A 30 1.86 9.14 7.85
C GLY A 30 1.76 8.26 6.61
N LEU A 31 2.50 7.15 6.62
CA LEU A 31 2.49 6.12 5.58
C LEU A 31 1.11 5.44 5.46
N GLY A 32 0.71 5.13 4.23
CA GLY A 32 -0.54 4.45 3.91
C GLY A 32 -0.58 3.93 2.47
N ALA A 33 -1.15 2.74 2.26
CA ALA A 33 -1.25 2.15 0.91
C ALA A 33 -2.70 2.03 0.41
N SER A 34 -3.65 1.66 1.26
CA SER A 34 -5.00 1.30 0.81
C SER A 34 -5.79 2.47 0.22
N SER A 35 -5.53 3.72 0.64
CA SER A 35 -6.19 4.94 0.13
C SER A 35 -5.95 5.20 -1.34
N ALA A 36 -4.80 4.80 -1.90
CA ALA A 36 -4.54 4.93 -3.33
C ALA A 36 -5.55 4.17 -4.20
N PHE A 37 -5.91 2.95 -3.79
CA PHE A 37 -6.88 2.14 -4.55
C PHE A 37 -8.29 2.76 -4.51
N SER A 38 -8.69 3.36 -3.39
CA SER A 38 -9.96 4.07 -3.29
C SER A 38 -9.98 5.38 -4.04
N LEU A 39 -8.86 6.12 -4.06
CA LEU A 39 -8.68 7.30 -4.89
C LEU A 39 -8.84 6.95 -6.36
N LEU A 40 -8.12 5.94 -6.86
CA LEU A 40 -8.19 5.50 -8.25
C LEU A 40 -9.60 5.01 -8.62
N THR A 41 -10.26 4.27 -7.71
CA THR A 41 -11.65 3.84 -7.89
C THR A 41 -12.61 5.02 -7.96
N GLY A 42 -12.45 6.00 -7.08
CA GLY A 42 -13.24 7.23 -7.10
C GLY A 42 -13.08 7.99 -8.40
N LEU A 43 -11.84 8.17 -8.88
CA LEU A 43 -11.56 8.83 -10.16
C LEU A 43 -12.09 8.06 -11.37
N GLY A 44 -11.95 6.74 -11.37
CA GLY A 44 -12.51 5.89 -12.41
C GLY A 44 -14.03 5.99 -12.46
N MET A 45 -14.69 5.93 -11.30
CA MET A 45 -16.14 6.04 -11.19
C MET A 45 -16.64 7.44 -11.56
N GLY A 46 -15.90 8.49 -11.19
CA GLY A 46 -16.19 9.86 -11.58
C GLY A 46 -16.16 10.07 -13.10
N LYS A 47 -15.29 9.35 -13.83
CA LYS A 47 -15.24 9.38 -15.30
C LYS A 47 -16.31 8.52 -15.97
N LEU A 48 -16.59 7.34 -15.43
CA LEU A 48 -17.54 6.39 -16.04
C LEU A 48 -19.00 6.73 -15.74
N SER A 49 -19.30 7.19 -14.51
CA SER A 49 -20.65 7.54 -14.07
C SER A 49 -20.61 8.69 -13.05
N PRO A 50 -20.43 9.94 -13.52
CA PRO A 50 -20.34 11.11 -12.64
C PRO A 50 -21.55 11.25 -11.72
N ALA A 51 -22.76 11.03 -12.26
CA ALA A 51 -24.01 11.14 -11.50
C ALA A 51 -24.10 10.13 -10.36
N TYR A 52 -23.56 8.93 -10.52
CA TYR A 52 -23.50 7.93 -9.45
C TYR A 52 -22.39 8.27 -8.45
N ALA A 53 -21.22 8.68 -8.95
CA ALA A 53 -20.08 9.01 -8.11
C ALA A 53 -20.37 10.19 -7.16
N HIS A 54 -21.05 11.23 -7.64
CA HIS A 54 -21.44 12.39 -6.82
C HIS A 54 -22.57 12.10 -5.81
N LYS A 55 -23.38 11.04 -6.02
CA LYS A 55 -24.39 10.61 -5.04
C LYS A 55 -23.77 9.97 -3.81
N LEU A 56 -22.57 9.39 -3.93
CA LEU A 56 -21.88 8.77 -2.80
C LEU A 56 -21.01 9.80 -2.08
N THR A 57 -21.42 10.18 -0.87
CA THR A 57 -20.61 11.04 0.03
C THR A 57 -19.20 10.49 0.25
N TYR A 58 -19.00 9.16 0.15
CA TYR A 58 -17.70 8.54 0.25
C TYR A 58 -16.69 9.03 -0.81
N PHE A 59 -17.14 9.31 -2.04
CA PHE A 59 -16.24 9.72 -3.12
C PHE A 59 -15.99 11.23 -3.18
N SER A 60 -16.78 12.04 -2.47
CA SER A 60 -16.62 13.50 -2.46
C SER A 60 -15.21 13.93 -2.03
N GLN A 61 -14.62 13.24 -1.05
CA GLN A 61 -13.27 13.47 -0.55
C GLN A 61 -12.16 13.24 -1.60
N TYR A 62 -12.45 12.48 -2.66
CA TYR A 62 -11.51 12.16 -3.74
C TYR A 62 -11.82 12.94 -5.02
N LEU A 63 -13.08 13.34 -5.24
CA LEU A 63 -13.56 13.98 -6.46
C LEU A 63 -13.59 15.50 -6.39
N ASN A 64 -13.73 16.09 -5.20
CA ASN A 64 -13.81 17.54 -5.01
C ASN A 64 -12.44 18.19 -4.79
N VAL A 65 -11.36 17.54 -5.22
CA VAL A 65 -9.98 18.02 -5.08
C VAL A 65 -9.48 18.43 -6.46
N GLU A 66 -8.78 19.57 -6.59
CA GLU A 66 -8.32 20.07 -7.90
C GLU A 66 -7.39 19.11 -8.63
N ALA A 67 -6.49 18.43 -7.90
CA ALA A 67 -5.51 17.53 -8.47
C ALA A 67 -5.42 16.21 -7.69
N PRO A 68 -6.42 15.31 -7.82
CA PRO A 68 -6.49 14.09 -7.04
C PRO A 68 -5.38 13.09 -7.41
N LEU A 69 -4.85 13.17 -8.63
CA LEU A 69 -3.68 12.37 -9.06
C LEU A 69 -2.34 12.86 -8.47
N LEU A 70 -2.31 14.07 -7.89
CA LEU A 70 -1.16 14.59 -7.16
C LEU A 70 -1.23 14.25 -5.66
N ASN A 71 -2.16 13.38 -5.25
CA ASN A 71 -2.22 12.93 -3.88
C ASN A 71 -0.93 12.21 -3.49
N TRP A 72 -0.33 12.61 -2.37
CA TRP A 72 0.91 12.06 -1.83
C TRP A 72 0.94 10.52 -1.82
N VAL A 73 -0.19 9.87 -1.53
CA VAL A 73 -0.25 8.40 -1.45
C VAL A 73 0.16 7.71 -2.77
N LEU A 74 -0.05 8.36 -3.91
CA LEU A 74 0.38 7.83 -5.20
C LEU A 74 1.89 7.91 -5.34
N PHE A 75 2.51 9.00 -4.90
CA PHE A 75 3.96 9.13 -4.85
C PHE A 75 4.59 8.15 -3.86
N GLU A 76 3.96 7.93 -2.70
CA GLU A 76 4.39 6.94 -1.71
C GLU A 76 4.43 5.54 -2.32
N ILE A 77 3.35 5.08 -2.97
CA ILE A 77 3.29 3.74 -3.56
C ILE A 77 4.26 3.59 -4.73
N MET A 78 4.39 4.61 -5.57
CA MET A 78 5.38 4.60 -6.66
C MET A 78 6.81 4.52 -6.12
N GLY A 79 7.12 5.31 -5.09
CA GLY A 79 8.41 5.27 -4.39
C GLY A 79 8.67 3.92 -3.74
N LEU A 80 7.67 3.34 -3.07
CA LEU A 80 7.73 2.01 -2.47
C LEU A 80 8.02 0.93 -3.53
N PHE A 81 7.31 0.96 -4.65
CA PHE A 81 7.50 0.00 -5.74
C PHE A 81 8.90 0.10 -6.35
N LEU A 82 9.35 1.32 -6.66
CA LEU A 82 10.69 1.55 -7.24
C LEU A 82 11.80 1.21 -6.24
N GLY A 83 11.65 1.61 -4.98
CA GLY A 83 12.61 1.32 -3.91
C GLY A 83 12.74 -0.16 -3.61
N ALA A 84 11.62 -0.88 -3.50
CA ALA A 84 11.60 -2.33 -3.30
C ALA A 84 12.21 -3.07 -4.51
N SER A 85 11.90 -2.63 -5.73
CA SER A 85 12.46 -3.21 -6.95
C SER A 85 13.98 -3.01 -7.00
N LEU A 86 14.45 -1.79 -6.78
CA LEU A 86 15.88 -1.47 -6.77
C LEU A 86 16.62 -2.25 -5.66
N ALA A 87 16.06 -2.31 -4.46
CA ALA A 87 16.63 -3.09 -3.36
C ALA A 87 16.72 -4.58 -3.71
N SER A 88 15.71 -5.13 -4.37
CA SER A 88 15.73 -6.52 -4.83
C SER A 88 16.80 -6.77 -5.89
N PHE A 89 16.97 -5.86 -6.87
CA PHE A 89 18.04 -5.96 -7.86
C PHE A 89 19.43 -5.85 -7.24
N LEU A 90 19.64 -4.89 -6.33
CA LEU A 90 20.91 -4.70 -5.63
C LEU A 90 21.27 -5.87 -4.71
N SER A 91 20.28 -6.62 -4.23
CA SER A 91 20.52 -7.83 -3.42
C SER A 91 21.12 -9.00 -4.20
N GLY A 92 21.16 -8.92 -5.53
CA GLY A 92 21.65 -10.00 -6.41
C GLY A 92 20.77 -11.24 -6.47
N ASN A 93 19.64 -11.26 -5.74
CA ASN A 93 18.73 -12.40 -5.62
C ASN A 93 17.34 -12.10 -6.22
N TYR A 94 17.30 -11.32 -7.30
CA TYR A 94 16.03 -11.04 -7.98
C TYR A 94 15.51 -12.31 -8.65
N GLU A 95 14.37 -12.81 -8.16
CA GLU A 95 13.72 -14.01 -8.68
C GLU A 95 12.21 -13.77 -8.78
N MET A 96 11.67 -13.90 -10.00
CA MET A 96 10.22 -13.94 -10.18
C MET A 96 9.70 -15.32 -9.79
N LYS A 97 9.00 -15.40 -8.65
CA LYS A 97 8.39 -16.64 -8.17
C LYS A 97 7.00 -16.39 -7.59
N PHE A 98 6.16 -17.42 -7.68
CA PHE A 98 4.94 -17.47 -6.87
C PHE A 98 5.32 -17.90 -5.46
N ASP A 99 5.15 -16.99 -4.50
CA ASP A 99 5.37 -17.29 -3.09
C ASP A 99 4.29 -18.26 -2.59
N LYS A 100 4.54 -19.55 -2.70
CA LYS A 100 3.59 -20.62 -2.39
C LYS A 100 4.28 -21.80 -1.69
N PRO A 101 3.55 -22.57 -0.88
CA PRO A 101 4.05 -23.86 -0.38
C PRO A 101 4.37 -24.83 -1.53
N GLU A 102 5.33 -25.74 -1.33
CA GLU A 102 5.73 -26.73 -2.35
C GLU A 102 4.53 -27.55 -2.88
N HIS A 103 3.60 -27.89 -1.99
CA HIS A 103 2.40 -28.69 -2.31
C HIS A 103 1.26 -27.91 -2.98
N MET A 104 1.33 -26.58 -3.07
CA MET A 104 0.27 -25.75 -3.65
C MET A 104 0.52 -25.52 -5.14
N SER A 105 -0.52 -25.58 -5.99
CA SER A 105 -0.39 -25.23 -7.42
C SER A 105 -0.35 -23.70 -7.63
N ASN A 106 0.25 -23.24 -8.74
CA ASN A 106 0.27 -21.81 -9.08
C ASN A 106 -1.14 -21.23 -9.21
N ARG A 107 -2.07 -22.01 -9.79
CA ARG A 107 -3.48 -21.60 -9.92
C ARG A 107 -4.14 -21.42 -8.55
N ALA A 108 -3.98 -22.39 -7.65
CA ALA A 108 -4.51 -22.29 -6.30
C ALA A 108 -3.92 -21.08 -5.54
N ARG A 109 -2.62 -20.81 -5.70
CA ARG A 109 -1.98 -19.62 -5.12
C ARG A 109 -2.57 -18.32 -5.67
N LEU A 110 -2.82 -18.24 -6.98
CA LEU A 110 -3.39 -17.06 -7.60
C LEU A 110 -4.82 -16.79 -7.09
N PHE A 111 -5.66 -17.82 -7.02
CA PHE A 111 -7.03 -17.70 -6.50
C PHE A 111 -7.05 -17.30 -5.02
N THR A 112 -6.20 -17.91 -4.20
CA THR A 112 -6.10 -17.57 -2.77
C THR A 112 -5.51 -16.18 -2.56
N ALA A 113 -4.52 -15.75 -3.34
CA ALA A 113 -3.98 -14.40 -3.31
C ALA A 113 -5.04 -13.37 -3.67
N PHE A 114 -5.79 -13.63 -4.74
CA PHE A 114 -6.85 -12.74 -5.22
C PHE A 114 -8.00 -12.65 -4.21
N GLY A 115 -8.49 -13.79 -3.73
CA GLY A 115 -9.54 -13.83 -2.70
C GLY A 115 -9.12 -13.16 -1.39
N GLY A 116 -7.90 -13.43 -0.92
CA GLY A 116 -7.32 -12.76 0.24
C GLY A 116 -7.17 -11.26 0.03
N GLY A 117 -6.77 -10.82 -1.17
CA GLY A 117 -6.68 -9.41 -1.54
C GLY A 117 -8.02 -8.69 -1.49
N ILE A 118 -9.09 -9.32 -1.98
CA ILE A 118 -10.46 -8.78 -1.87
C ILE A 118 -10.86 -8.62 -0.40
N LEU A 119 -10.63 -9.66 0.42
CA LEU A 119 -10.96 -9.64 1.84
C LEU A 119 -10.17 -8.55 2.58
N ILE A 120 -8.87 -8.42 2.34
CA ILE A 120 -8.03 -7.38 2.93
C ILE A 120 -8.46 -5.98 2.45
N GLY A 121 -8.81 -5.84 1.17
CA GLY A 121 -9.33 -4.60 0.62
C GLY A 121 -10.58 -4.13 1.36
N PHE A 122 -11.56 -5.03 1.52
CA PHE A 122 -12.77 -4.77 2.30
C PHE A 122 -12.46 -4.48 3.78
N ALA A 123 -11.66 -5.33 4.43
CA ALA A 123 -11.29 -5.18 5.83
C ALA A 123 -10.56 -3.85 6.09
N SER A 124 -9.70 -3.40 5.17
CA SER A 124 -9.00 -2.13 5.30
C SER A 124 -9.94 -0.92 5.32
N ARG A 125 -11.11 -1.02 4.68
CA ARG A 125 -12.13 0.04 4.73
C ARG A 125 -12.93 -0.02 6.01
N LEU A 126 -13.27 -1.22 6.46
CA LEU A 126 -13.95 -1.42 7.74
C LEU A 126 -13.08 -0.93 8.92
N ALA A 127 -11.78 -1.22 8.88
CA ALA A 127 -10.79 -0.77 9.87
C ALA A 127 -10.36 0.70 9.69
N ARG A 128 -10.87 1.40 8.67
CA ARG A 128 -10.48 2.79 8.31
C ARG A 128 -8.99 2.97 8.02
N GLY A 129 -8.30 1.91 7.64
CA GLY A 129 -6.89 1.93 7.25
C GLY A 129 -6.34 0.52 6.99
N CYS A 130 -5.19 0.45 6.33
CA CYS A 130 -4.40 -0.78 6.21
C CYS A 130 -3.36 -0.88 7.33
N THR A 131 -2.58 -1.96 7.37
CA THR A 131 -1.54 -2.17 8.38
C THR A 131 -0.57 -0.99 8.51
N SER A 132 -0.12 -0.38 7.40
CA SER A 132 0.75 0.80 7.48
C SER A 132 0.04 2.02 8.05
N GLY A 133 -1.21 2.26 7.68
CA GLY A 133 -1.98 3.39 8.19
C GLY A 133 -2.36 3.26 9.68
N VAL A 134 -2.86 2.08 10.08
CA VAL A 134 -3.36 1.85 11.45
C VAL A 134 -2.22 1.51 12.40
N ALA A 135 -1.36 0.56 12.04
CA ALA A 135 -0.36 0.05 12.97
C ALA A 135 0.92 0.90 12.97
N LEU A 136 1.45 1.28 11.81
CA LEU A 136 2.69 2.07 11.76
C LEU A 136 2.40 3.55 12.05
N SER A 137 1.59 4.20 11.23
CA SER A 137 1.31 5.62 11.35
C SER A 137 0.46 5.95 12.57
N GLY A 138 -0.65 5.23 12.77
CA GLY A 138 -1.51 5.42 13.95
C GLY A 138 -0.82 5.00 15.25
N GLY A 139 -0.09 3.89 15.25
CA GLY A 139 0.64 3.42 16.43
C GLY A 139 1.76 4.35 16.87
N ALA A 140 2.45 5.04 15.95
CA ALA A 140 3.50 6.00 16.29
C ALA A 140 2.99 7.33 16.85
N GLN A 141 1.68 7.58 16.83
CA GLN A 141 1.05 8.79 17.37
C GLN A 141 0.55 8.62 18.82
N LEU A 142 0.66 7.42 19.37
CA LEU A 142 0.27 7.06 20.74
C LEU A 142 1.50 7.10 21.67
#